data_AF-A0A952Q551-F1
#
_entry.id   AF-A0A952Q551-F1
#
_cell.length_a   1.000
_cell.length_b   1.000
_cell.length_c   1.000
_cell.angle_alpha   90.00
_cell.angle_beta   90.00
_cell.angle_gamma   90.00
#
_symmetry.space_group_name_H-M   'P 1'
#
loop_
_entity.id
_entity.type
_entity.pdbx_description
1 polymer ?
#
loop_
_entity_poly.entity_id
_entity_poly.type
_entity_poly.pdbx_seq_one_letter_code
_entity_poly.pdbx_strand_id
1 'polypeptide(L)'
;MTPQFSSSNSTLISGWQWAVGQAMEYVRHGDPVGDWFEAALPGRNAFCMRDVAHQCAGAQVLGLHAEVKNMLYRFAENIAESRDWCTYWEISGDNLPVAVDYESDSDFWYNLPANFDVLACCWRQYLWTGDADYLNDPVFLNFYDRTVNEYVQHWDTDGDGLLEHLPAYGRRGIGSYEEGVSEIRIGADLIAAQVAAYQAYAEIQRVRGNAENSQHYAAKARSLRTAYEQSWWNAAANNYFSIMHTDGKFSPRTNFGINTFALYFGLIHDLQRVQCVTDDLIRQFPHTNVESQSYFPETLYAYGYSDAAYDALCKLIDPGLARREYPEVSYSVIGAFINGLMGIQGYAETRTIRTLPNLTEATEWISIEHLPIFDNAITVTHRGNTVTTLCNEHGAALLWAANFVSDSNIVLINGEAKSAKQIIGSDGRRQASVEIQVKAKETVTVAIPT
;
A
#
# COMPACT_ATOMS: atom_id res chain seq x y z
N MET A 1 15.60 17.53 1.18
CA MET A 1 15.00 18.54 0.27
C MET A 1 13.57 18.08 0.01
N THR A 2 12.60 18.98 -0.04
CA THR A 2 11.20 18.60 -0.36
C THR A 2 11.10 18.27 -1.85
N PRO A 3 10.45 17.16 -2.25
CA PRO A 3 10.30 16.82 -3.65
C PRO A 3 9.51 17.88 -4.43
N GLN A 4 9.90 18.10 -5.68
CA GLN A 4 9.27 19.08 -6.55
C GLN A 4 8.62 18.39 -7.75
N PHE A 5 7.31 18.54 -7.88
CA PHE A 5 6.55 17.97 -8.99
C PHE A 5 6.24 19.02 -10.06
N SER A 6 6.47 18.67 -11.31
CA SER A 6 6.10 19.47 -12.47
C SER A 6 5.44 18.61 -13.55
N SER A 7 4.58 19.23 -14.37
CA SER A 7 3.82 18.51 -15.40
C SER A 7 3.36 19.44 -16.52
N SER A 8 3.03 18.88 -17.68
CA SER A 8 2.23 19.58 -18.70
C SER A 8 0.80 19.89 -18.23
N ASN A 9 0.33 19.27 -17.14
CA ASN A 9 -1.03 19.37 -16.65
C ASN A 9 -1.12 20.21 -15.37
N SER A 10 -1.70 21.41 -15.47
CA SER A 10 -1.81 22.35 -14.34
C SER A 10 -2.70 21.87 -13.19
N THR A 11 -3.69 21.00 -13.46
CA THR A 11 -4.54 20.39 -12.43
C THR A 11 -3.69 19.48 -11.54
N LEU A 12 -2.83 18.66 -12.13
CA LEU A 12 -1.92 17.78 -11.37
C LEU A 12 -0.93 18.58 -10.52
N ILE A 13 -0.37 19.68 -11.05
CA ILE A 13 0.53 20.56 -10.28
C ILE A 13 -0.20 21.14 -9.06
N SER A 14 -1.40 21.68 -9.27
CA SER A 14 -2.19 22.30 -8.19
C SER A 14 -2.60 21.26 -7.14
N GLY A 15 -2.99 20.05 -7.59
CA GLY A 15 -3.31 18.92 -6.72
C GLY A 15 -2.12 18.47 -5.88
N TRP A 16 -0.94 18.34 -6.48
CA TRP A 16 0.29 18.03 -5.76
C TRP A 16 0.61 19.09 -4.70
N GLN A 17 0.61 20.37 -5.07
CA GLN A 17 0.92 21.47 -4.14
C GLN A 17 -0.03 21.49 -2.94
N TRP A 18 -1.33 21.30 -3.18
CA TRP A 18 -2.29 21.13 -2.09
C TRP A 18 -1.96 19.93 -1.22
N ALA A 19 -1.72 18.77 -1.83
CA ALA A 19 -1.53 17.53 -1.08
C ALA A 19 -0.30 17.61 -0.18
N VAL A 20 0.81 18.15 -0.70
CA VAL A 20 2.03 18.40 0.09
C VAL A 20 1.76 19.38 1.22
N GLY A 21 1.09 20.50 0.94
CA GLY A 21 0.75 21.50 1.97
C GLY A 21 -0.08 20.88 3.09
N GLN A 22 -1.17 20.20 2.73
CA GLN A 22 -2.09 19.54 3.66
C GLN A 22 -1.41 18.45 4.49
N ALA A 23 -0.63 17.56 3.86
CA ALA A 23 0.08 16.49 4.54
C ALA A 23 1.06 17.05 5.59
N MET A 24 1.85 18.07 5.20
CA MET A 24 2.84 18.68 6.10
C MET A 24 2.20 19.42 7.29
N GLU A 25 0.95 19.88 7.19
CA GLU A 25 0.21 20.45 8.34
C GLU A 25 -0.09 19.43 9.44
N TYR A 26 -0.06 18.12 9.12
CA TYR A 26 -0.30 17.04 10.08
C TYR A 26 0.96 16.52 10.76
N VAL A 27 2.14 16.95 10.34
CA VAL A 27 3.41 16.52 10.94
C VAL A 27 3.56 17.14 12.33
N ARG A 28 4.05 16.34 13.29
CA ARG A 28 4.16 16.68 14.70
C ARG A 28 5.54 16.25 15.22
N HIS A 29 6.12 17.10 16.07
CA HIS A 29 7.42 16.88 16.68
C HIS A 29 7.40 17.33 18.14
N GLY A 30 8.22 16.68 18.96
CA GLY A 30 8.40 17.05 20.37
C GLY A 30 7.33 16.52 21.33
N ASP A 31 6.35 15.77 20.81
CA ASP A 31 5.35 15.08 21.63
C ASP A 31 5.95 13.81 22.28
N PRO A 32 5.38 13.32 23.40
CA PRO A 32 5.87 12.12 24.09
C PRO A 32 5.98 10.87 23.22
N VAL A 33 5.14 10.73 22.18
CA VAL A 33 5.16 9.58 21.27
C VAL A 33 6.38 9.55 20.33
N GLY A 34 7.11 10.66 20.20
CA GLY A 34 8.20 10.85 19.25
C GLY A 34 7.76 11.67 18.03
N ASP A 35 8.49 11.55 16.92
CA ASP A 35 8.11 12.19 15.64
C ASP A 35 6.96 11.40 14.99
N TRP A 36 5.92 12.08 14.53
CA TRP A 36 4.72 11.44 13.98
C TRP A 36 3.93 12.39 13.08
N PHE A 37 2.86 11.88 12.45
CA PHE A 37 1.86 12.71 11.79
C PHE A 37 0.45 12.22 12.11
N GLU A 38 -0.52 13.13 12.13
CA GLU A 38 -1.92 12.74 12.33
C GLU A 38 -2.38 11.79 11.22
N ALA A 39 -2.80 10.60 11.64
CA ALA A 39 -3.30 9.55 10.77
C ALA A 39 -4.51 8.90 11.45
N ALA A 40 -5.49 9.72 11.81
CA ALA A 40 -6.76 9.31 12.39
C ALA A 40 -7.81 10.34 12.01
N LEU A 41 -9.06 10.16 12.46
CA LEU A 41 -10.12 11.14 12.21
C LEU A 41 -9.66 12.57 12.61
N PRO A 42 -9.99 13.61 11.81
CA PRO A 42 -9.48 14.96 12.03
C PRO A 42 -9.72 15.47 13.46
N GLY A 43 -8.68 16.01 14.08
CA GLY A 43 -8.75 16.58 15.43
C GLY A 43 -8.62 15.57 16.58
N ARG A 44 -8.38 14.27 16.30
CA ARG A 44 -8.09 13.28 17.34
C ARG A 44 -6.72 13.45 17.99
N ASN A 45 -5.78 14.16 17.34
CA ASN A 45 -4.37 14.24 17.76
C ASN A 45 -3.77 12.85 18.04
N ALA A 46 -3.99 11.94 17.09
CA ALA A 46 -3.64 10.54 17.17
C ALA A 46 -3.36 9.94 15.79
N PHE A 47 -2.88 8.70 15.78
CA PHE A 47 -2.69 7.89 14.60
C PHE A 47 -3.25 6.48 14.81
N CYS A 48 -3.98 5.96 13.81
CA CYS A 48 -4.54 4.62 13.78
C CYS A 48 -3.76 3.70 12.86
N MET A 49 -3.81 2.39 13.11
CA MET A 49 -3.03 1.41 12.36
C MET A 49 -3.31 1.41 10.86
N ARG A 50 -4.60 1.45 10.48
CA ARG A 50 -5.04 1.41 9.08
C ARG A 50 -4.55 2.64 8.33
N ASP A 51 -4.85 3.82 8.86
CA ASP A 51 -4.52 5.07 8.22
C ASP A 51 -2.99 5.22 8.11
N VAL A 52 -2.21 4.88 9.15
CA VAL A 52 -0.75 4.86 9.04
C VAL A 52 -0.30 3.92 7.91
N ALA A 53 -0.82 2.69 7.86
CA ALA A 53 -0.42 1.71 6.85
C ALA A 53 -0.66 2.18 5.40
N HIS A 54 -1.65 3.05 5.17
CA HIS A 54 -2.02 3.60 3.86
C HIS A 54 -1.44 4.98 3.57
N GLN A 55 -1.07 5.75 4.58
CA GLN A 55 -0.43 7.06 4.43
C GLN A 55 1.09 6.97 4.23
N CYS A 56 1.72 5.88 4.69
CA CYS A 56 3.17 5.72 4.67
C CYS A 56 3.80 5.95 3.29
N ALA A 57 3.18 5.50 2.20
CA ALA A 57 3.74 5.70 0.85
C ALA A 57 3.91 7.19 0.53
N GLY A 58 2.87 8.00 0.74
CA GLY A 58 2.94 9.45 0.56
C GLY A 58 3.90 10.11 1.54
N ALA A 59 3.93 9.66 2.80
CA ALA A 59 4.83 10.21 3.82
C ALA A 59 6.31 9.98 3.47
N GLN A 60 6.66 8.79 2.95
CA GLN A 60 8.02 8.50 2.50
C GLN A 60 8.46 9.38 1.33
N VAL A 61 7.56 9.64 0.39
CA VAL A 61 7.82 10.59 -0.71
C VAL A 61 8.21 11.96 -0.14
N LEU A 62 7.55 12.42 0.92
CA LEU A 62 7.86 13.69 1.59
C LEU A 62 9.13 13.65 2.45
N GLY A 63 9.78 12.49 2.58
CA GLY A 63 10.97 12.30 3.40
C GLY A 63 10.68 12.07 4.89
N LEU A 64 9.43 11.78 5.26
CA LEU A 64 8.97 11.57 6.64
C LEU A 64 9.27 10.14 7.15
N HIS A 65 10.46 9.64 6.84
CA HIS A 65 10.87 8.27 7.14
C HIS A 65 10.98 8.00 8.65
N ALA A 66 11.39 8.99 9.43
CA ALA A 66 11.53 8.88 10.88
C ALA A 66 10.16 8.80 11.57
N GLU A 67 9.20 9.62 11.12
CA GLU A 67 7.82 9.67 11.59
C GLU A 67 7.12 8.34 11.30
N VAL A 68 7.21 7.85 10.06
CA VAL A 68 6.66 6.56 9.65
C VAL A 68 7.22 5.44 10.53
N LYS A 69 8.55 5.37 10.68
CA LYS A 69 9.19 4.31 11.46
C LYS A 69 8.79 4.37 12.92
N ASN A 70 8.75 5.56 13.52
CA ASN A 70 8.32 5.74 14.90
C ASN A 70 6.89 5.24 15.11
N MET A 71 5.93 5.65 14.29
CA MET A 71 4.53 5.21 14.44
C MET A 71 4.36 3.70 14.26
N LEU A 72 5.00 3.10 13.25
CA LEU A 72 5.00 1.64 13.08
C LEU A 72 5.66 0.93 14.27
N TYR A 73 6.74 1.48 14.82
CA TYR A 73 7.40 0.96 16.01
C TYR A 73 6.50 1.00 17.23
N ARG A 74 5.73 2.07 17.44
CA ARG A 74 4.77 2.18 18.56
C ARG A 74 3.69 1.11 18.50
N PHE A 75 3.20 0.76 17.32
CA PHE A 75 2.31 -0.38 17.16
C PHE A 75 3.02 -1.70 17.49
N ALA A 76 4.22 -1.92 16.95
CA ALA A 76 4.98 -3.15 17.19
C ALA A 76 5.35 -3.35 18.68
N GLU A 77 5.71 -2.28 19.38
CA GLU A 77 6.05 -2.25 20.81
C GLU A 77 4.89 -2.71 21.70
N ASN A 78 3.66 -2.44 21.29
CA ASN A 78 2.47 -2.62 22.12
C ASN A 78 1.66 -3.90 21.81
N ILE A 79 2.18 -4.86 21.04
CA ILE A 79 1.53 -6.18 20.94
C ILE A 79 1.59 -6.93 22.28
N ALA A 80 0.46 -7.48 22.74
CA ALA A 80 0.43 -8.18 24.04
C ALA A 80 -0.58 -9.32 24.10
N GLU A 81 -0.24 -10.37 24.86
CA GLU A 81 -1.14 -11.49 25.16
C GLU A 81 -2.42 -11.03 25.87
N SER A 82 -2.33 -10.06 26.77
CA SER A 82 -3.47 -9.52 27.51
C SER A 82 -4.51 -8.86 26.62
N ARG A 83 -4.13 -8.48 25.39
CA ARG A 83 -4.99 -7.91 24.35
C ARG A 83 -5.25 -8.90 23.22
N ASP A 84 -5.25 -10.20 23.51
CA ASP A 84 -5.49 -11.24 22.50
C ASP A 84 -4.49 -11.18 21.33
N TRP A 85 -3.25 -10.75 21.63
CA TRP A 85 -2.17 -10.48 20.66
C TRP A 85 -2.48 -9.35 19.66
N CYS A 86 -3.44 -8.48 19.97
CA CYS A 86 -3.60 -7.17 19.34
C CYS A 86 -2.59 -6.16 19.90
N THR A 87 -2.36 -5.08 19.16
CA THR A 87 -1.75 -3.85 19.67
C THR A 87 -2.83 -2.80 19.92
N TYR A 88 -2.46 -1.54 20.12
CA TYR A 88 -3.42 -0.44 20.18
C TYR A 88 -3.90 -0.07 18.78
N TRP A 89 -5.22 0.02 18.61
CA TRP A 89 -5.84 0.49 17.37
C TRP A 89 -5.40 1.92 17.01
N GLU A 90 -5.39 2.79 18.04
CA GLU A 90 -5.01 4.19 17.94
C GLU A 90 -4.10 4.60 19.10
N ILE A 91 -3.08 5.41 18.79
CA ILE A 91 -2.13 5.96 19.76
C ILE A 91 -2.11 7.50 19.62
N SER A 92 -2.24 8.20 20.75
CA SER A 92 -2.22 9.67 20.80
C SER A 92 -0.80 10.23 20.79
N GLY A 93 -0.66 11.55 20.55
CA GLY A 93 0.60 12.28 20.75
C GLY A 93 1.25 12.07 22.14
N ASP A 94 0.45 11.85 23.18
CA ASP A 94 0.94 11.55 24.54
C ASP A 94 1.50 10.14 24.74
N ASN A 95 1.61 9.34 23.66
CA ASN A 95 2.01 7.93 23.68
C ASN A 95 1.10 7.03 24.53
N LEU A 96 -0.20 7.25 24.45
CA LEU A 96 -1.24 6.50 25.15
C LEU A 96 -2.25 5.94 24.14
N PRO A 97 -2.91 4.80 24.43
CA PRO A 97 -4.04 4.36 23.63
C PRO A 97 -5.18 5.38 23.73
N VAL A 98 -5.86 5.63 22.61
CA VAL A 98 -6.95 6.61 22.58
C VAL A 98 -8.18 6.07 23.28
N ALA A 99 -8.69 6.80 24.28
CA ALA A 99 -9.75 6.34 25.18
C ALA A 99 -11.09 5.99 24.50
N VAL A 100 -11.40 6.58 23.33
CA VAL A 100 -12.62 6.23 22.58
C VAL A 100 -12.61 4.77 22.12
N ASP A 101 -11.42 4.25 21.81
CA ASP A 101 -11.21 2.91 21.29
C ASP A 101 -10.62 1.97 22.34
N TYR A 102 -10.28 2.46 23.53
CA TYR A 102 -9.60 1.67 24.56
C TYR A 102 -10.03 2.06 25.97
N GLU A 103 -10.64 1.12 26.69
CA GLU A 103 -10.92 1.25 28.13
C GLU A 103 -9.92 0.42 28.95
N SER A 104 -9.63 -0.81 28.51
CA SER A 104 -8.68 -1.73 29.14
C SER A 104 -8.24 -2.83 28.17
N ASP A 105 -7.24 -3.62 28.56
CA ASP A 105 -6.83 -4.83 27.81
C ASP A 105 -7.97 -5.85 27.62
N SER A 106 -9.02 -5.79 28.43
CA SER A 106 -10.22 -6.64 28.28
C SER A 106 -11.36 -5.99 27.50
N ASP A 107 -11.26 -4.70 27.19
CA ASP A 107 -12.33 -3.91 26.57
C ASP A 107 -11.74 -2.80 25.67
N PHE A 108 -11.60 -3.11 24.39
CA PHE A 108 -11.03 -2.24 23.36
C PHE A 108 -11.64 -2.51 21.99
N TRP A 109 -11.62 -1.52 21.11
CA TRP A 109 -11.98 -1.62 19.70
C TRP A 109 -10.77 -2.11 18.89
N TYR A 110 -11.02 -2.98 17.91
CA TYR A 110 -9.98 -3.45 17.01
C TYR A 110 -10.55 -4.00 15.72
N ASN A 111 -9.84 -3.80 14.61
CA ASN A 111 -10.14 -4.43 13.33
C ASN A 111 -9.10 -5.52 13.09
N LEU A 112 -9.55 -6.77 12.93
CA LEU A 112 -8.66 -7.92 12.80
C LEU A 112 -7.64 -7.86 11.64
N PRO A 113 -7.88 -7.15 10.51
CA PRO A 113 -6.86 -6.99 9.47
C PRO A 113 -5.60 -6.22 9.92
N ALA A 114 -5.67 -5.42 10.99
CA ALA A 114 -4.70 -4.37 11.29
C ALA A 114 -3.25 -4.85 11.52
N ASN A 115 -3.06 -5.94 12.29
CA ASN A 115 -1.72 -6.50 12.52
C ASN A 115 -1.05 -6.89 11.19
N PHE A 116 -1.83 -7.55 10.32
CA PHE A 116 -1.35 -8.04 9.04
C PHE A 116 -0.97 -6.90 8.11
N ASP A 117 -1.79 -5.86 8.04
CA ASP A 117 -1.52 -4.68 7.23
C ASP A 117 -0.28 -3.92 7.68
N VAL A 118 -0.10 -3.72 9.00
CA VAL A 118 1.11 -3.09 9.55
C VAL A 118 2.37 -3.92 9.26
N LEU A 119 2.31 -5.26 9.36
CA LEU A 119 3.42 -6.13 8.96
C LEU A 119 3.74 -5.96 7.47
N ALA A 120 2.73 -6.04 6.60
CA ALA A 120 2.90 -5.85 5.17
C ALA A 120 3.44 -4.44 4.85
N CYS A 121 3.01 -3.42 5.59
CA CYS A 121 3.49 -2.05 5.46
C CYS A 121 4.96 -1.92 5.83
N CYS A 122 5.41 -2.53 6.94
CA CYS A 122 6.83 -2.53 7.32
C CYS A 122 7.73 -3.09 6.21
N TRP A 123 7.29 -4.16 5.54
CA TRP A 123 8.01 -4.68 4.38
C TRP A 123 8.06 -3.67 3.22
N ARG A 124 6.93 -3.00 2.90
CA ARG A 124 6.91 -1.90 1.90
C ARG A 124 7.86 -0.76 2.29
N GLN A 125 7.93 -0.41 3.58
CA GLN A 125 8.83 0.64 4.07
C GLN A 125 10.30 0.25 3.92
N TYR A 126 10.67 -1.01 4.24
CA TYR A 126 12.01 -1.52 3.96
C TYR A 126 12.34 -1.44 2.46
N LEU A 127 11.43 -1.88 1.58
CA LEU A 127 11.66 -1.85 0.15
C LEU A 127 11.93 -0.44 -0.40
N TRP A 128 11.30 0.59 0.18
CA TRP A 128 11.50 1.98 -0.23
C TRP A 128 12.74 2.63 0.39
N THR A 129 12.97 2.42 1.68
CA THR A 129 13.99 3.14 2.47
C THR A 129 15.32 2.40 2.55
N GLY A 130 15.31 1.08 2.39
CA GLY A 130 16.45 0.22 2.72
C GLY A 130 16.82 0.20 4.20
N ASP A 131 15.96 0.71 5.09
CA ASP A 131 16.20 0.71 6.53
C ASP A 131 16.14 -0.72 7.08
N ALA A 132 17.30 -1.23 7.48
CA ALA A 132 17.47 -2.61 7.92
C ALA A 132 16.83 -2.89 9.30
N ASP A 133 16.40 -1.88 10.05
CA ASP A 133 15.74 -2.09 11.34
C ASP A 133 14.38 -2.76 11.18
N TYR A 134 13.67 -2.51 10.07
CA TYR A 134 12.45 -3.27 9.72
C TYR A 134 12.71 -4.78 9.55
N LEU A 135 13.97 -5.22 9.43
CA LEU A 135 14.33 -6.64 9.30
C LEU A 135 15.01 -7.21 10.55
N ASN A 136 15.54 -6.36 11.41
CA ASN A 136 16.49 -6.77 12.45
C ASN A 136 16.15 -6.26 13.85
N ASP A 137 15.34 -5.21 13.98
CA ASP A 137 14.97 -4.70 15.28
C ASP A 137 14.13 -5.74 16.04
N PRO A 138 14.50 -6.09 17.28
CA PRO A 138 13.79 -7.10 18.06
C PRO A 138 12.31 -6.79 18.30
N VAL A 139 11.91 -5.52 18.37
CA VAL A 139 10.51 -5.13 18.59
C VAL A 139 9.68 -5.42 17.35
N PHE A 140 10.17 -5.03 16.17
CA PHE A 140 9.53 -5.38 14.90
C PHE A 140 9.46 -6.90 14.70
N LEU A 141 10.56 -7.61 14.95
CA LEU A 141 10.60 -9.06 14.83
C LEU A 141 9.62 -9.76 15.77
N ASN A 142 9.53 -9.33 17.03
CA ASN A 142 8.54 -9.86 17.96
C ASN A 142 7.11 -9.59 17.44
N PHE A 143 6.82 -8.38 16.98
CA PHE A 143 5.51 -8.08 16.39
C PHE A 143 5.17 -8.98 15.20
N TYR A 144 6.12 -9.18 14.29
CA TYR A 144 5.90 -10.04 13.12
C TYR A 144 5.64 -11.49 13.52
N ASP A 145 6.49 -12.05 14.39
CA ASP A 145 6.39 -13.44 14.84
C ASP A 145 5.04 -13.69 15.53
N ARG A 146 4.62 -12.79 16.43
CA ARG A 146 3.31 -12.90 17.11
C ARG A 146 2.14 -12.73 16.16
N THR A 147 2.24 -11.81 15.20
CA THR A 147 1.18 -11.55 14.21
C THR A 147 0.87 -12.78 13.36
N VAL A 148 1.90 -13.50 12.89
CA VAL A 148 1.70 -14.65 11.99
C VAL A 148 1.43 -15.97 12.71
N ASN A 149 1.60 -15.98 14.04
CA ASN A 149 1.53 -17.16 14.88
C ASN A 149 0.47 -17.02 15.99
N GLU A 150 0.79 -16.45 17.16
CA GLU A 150 -0.10 -16.41 18.32
C GLU A 150 -1.39 -15.64 18.07
N TYR A 151 -1.32 -14.55 17.29
CA TYR A 151 -2.50 -13.80 16.88
C TYR A 151 -3.42 -14.66 15.99
N VAL A 152 -2.87 -15.39 15.02
CA VAL A 152 -3.67 -16.32 14.20
C VAL A 152 -4.26 -17.41 15.09
N GLN A 153 -3.47 -18.06 15.94
CA GLN A 153 -3.93 -19.15 16.81
C GLN A 153 -5.04 -18.74 17.79
N HIS A 154 -5.03 -17.48 18.24
CA HIS A 154 -6.05 -16.98 19.17
C HIS A 154 -7.40 -16.77 18.47
N TRP A 155 -7.38 -16.21 17.27
CA TRP A 155 -8.58 -15.74 16.56
C TRP A 155 -9.11 -16.73 15.52
N ASP A 156 -8.32 -17.74 15.15
CA ASP A 156 -8.70 -18.91 14.34
C ASP A 156 -9.40 -19.96 15.21
N THR A 157 -10.72 -19.87 15.27
CA THR A 157 -11.54 -20.64 16.20
C THR A 157 -11.87 -22.05 15.72
N ASP A 158 -11.83 -22.30 14.41
CA ASP A 158 -12.10 -23.61 13.81
C ASP A 158 -10.87 -24.31 13.24
N GLY A 159 -9.71 -23.65 13.28
CA GLY A 159 -8.40 -24.22 12.95
C GLY A 159 -8.11 -24.27 11.45
N ASP A 160 -8.85 -23.52 10.64
CA ASP A 160 -8.69 -23.50 9.18
C ASP A 160 -7.60 -22.51 8.70
N GLY A 161 -7.07 -21.70 9.61
CA GLY A 161 -6.02 -20.72 9.39
C GLY A 161 -6.51 -19.29 9.11
N LEU A 162 -7.82 -19.06 9.05
CA LEU A 162 -8.44 -17.74 8.98
C LEU A 162 -8.78 -17.24 10.38
N LEU A 163 -8.98 -15.93 10.50
CA LEU A 163 -9.45 -15.33 11.75
C LEU A 163 -10.95 -15.12 11.66
N GLU A 164 -11.66 -15.38 12.76
CA GLU A 164 -13.09 -15.11 12.84
C GLU A 164 -13.43 -14.12 13.94
N HIS A 165 -14.25 -13.15 13.58
CA HIS A 165 -15.01 -12.41 14.59
C HIS A 165 -16.22 -13.22 15.05
N LEU A 166 -16.35 -13.39 16.36
CA LEU A 166 -17.53 -13.96 17.01
C LEU A 166 -18.19 -12.89 17.89
N PRO A 167 -19.53 -12.83 17.98
CA PRO A 167 -20.23 -11.84 18.80
C PRO A 167 -19.81 -11.81 20.27
N ALA A 168 -19.30 -12.93 20.80
CA ALA A 168 -18.79 -13.04 22.16
C ALA A 168 -17.55 -12.16 22.44
N TYR A 169 -16.85 -11.69 21.40
CA TYR A 169 -15.72 -10.77 21.53
C TYR A 169 -16.18 -9.32 21.76
N GLY A 170 -17.47 -9.03 21.61
CA GLY A 170 -18.02 -7.70 21.82
C GLY A 170 -17.44 -6.72 20.81
N ARG A 171 -16.90 -5.59 21.30
CA ARG A 171 -16.24 -4.61 20.43
C ARG A 171 -14.78 -4.96 20.10
N ARG A 172 -14.24 -6.06 20.62
CA ARG A 172 -12.91 -6.55 20.25
C ARG A 172 -12.97 -7.29 18.92
N GLY A 173 -12.14 -6.86 17.97
CA GLY A 173 -11.78 -7.65 16.81
C GLY A 173 -12.90 -7.87 15.80
N ILE A 174 -13.37 -6.82 15.12
CA ILE A 174 -14.25 -6.98 13.95
C ILE A 174 -13.48 -7.59 12.78
N GLY A 175 -14.11 -8.51 12.04
CA GLY A 175 -13.47 -9.30 11.00
C GLY A 175 -13.18 -8.55 9.69
N SER A 176 -13.14 -7.22 9.70
CA SER A 176 -13.00 -6.36 8.51
C SER A 176 -12.63 -4.92 8.92
N TYR A 177 -12.16 -4.11 7.98
CA TYR A 177 -12.13 -2.65 8.11
C TYR A 177 -13.51 -2.00 7.87
N GLU A 178 -14.51 -2.75 7.41
CA GLU A 178 -15.89 -2.27 7.32
C GLU A 178 -16.58 -2.26 8.68
N GLU A 179 -16.81 -1.06 9.21
CA GLU A 179 -17.39 -0.84 10.55
C GLU A 179 -18.91 -0.62 10.49
N GLY A 180 -19.47 -0.31 9.31
CA GLY A 180 -20.88 0.01 9.11
C GLY A 180 -21.79 -1.22 8.98
N VAL A 181 -21.23 -2.43 8.99
CA VAL A 181 -21.97 -3.69 8.85
C VAL A 181 -21.82 -4.52 10.11
N SER A 182 -22.95 -4.86 10.74
CA SER A 182 -22.97 -5.75 11.89
C SER A 182 -22.76 -7.22 11.48
N GLU A 183 -22.28 -8.03 12.42
CA GLU A 183 -22.22 -9.50 12.28
C GLU A 183 -21.32 -9.99 11.13
N ILE A 184 -20.25 -9.26 10.81
CA ILE A 184 -19.18 -9.77 9.94
C ILE A 184 -18.40 -10.83 10.72
N ARG A 185 -18.40 -12.07 10.25
CA ARG A 185 -17.49 -13.11 10.75
C ARG A 185 -16.12 -12.97 10.10
N ILE A 186 -16.11 -12.89 8.77
CA ILE A 186 -14.90 -12.75 7.94
C ILE A 186 -15.20 -11.78 6.80
N GLY A 187 -14.40 -10.72 6.68
CA GLY A 187 -14.32 -9.88 5.49
C GLY A 187 -13.23 -10.37 4.54
N ALA A 188 -13.43 -10.21 3.23
CA ALA A 188 -12.41 -10.55 2.24
C ALA A 188 -11.13 -9.69 2.39
N ASP A 189 -11.23 -8.52 2.99
CA ASP A 189 -10.11 -7.63 3.31
C ASP A 189 -9.23 -8.16 4.45
N LEU A 190 -9.82 -8.87 5.43
CA LEU A 190 -9.06 -9.62 6.42
C LEU A 190 -8.21 -10.72 5.78
N ILE A 191 -8.81 -11.50 4.87
CA ILE A 191 -8.09 -12.54 4.12
C ILE A 191 -6.98 -11.90 3.28
N ALA A 192 -7.29 -10.79 2.61
CA ALA A 192 -6.35 -10.07 1.76
C ALA A 192 -5.14 -9.56 2.55
N ALA A 193 -5.37 -8.90 3.69
CA ALA A 193 -4.30 -8.43 4.57
C ALA A 193 -3.47 -9.60 5.11
N GLN A 194 -4.10 -10.69 5.57
CA GLN A 194 -3.41 -11.87 6.08
C GLN A 194 -2.51 -12.53 5.03
N VAL A 195 -2.99 -12.66 3.78
CA VAL A 195 -2.18 -13.16 2.67
C VAL A 195 -0.98 -12.24 2.40
N ALA A 196 -1.18 -10.92 2.36
CA ALA A 196 -0.10 -9.96 2.16
C ALA A 196 0.94 -10.01 3.29
N ALA A 197 0.50 -10.18 4.54
CA ALA A 197 1.39 -10.31 5.68
C ALA A 197 2.20 -11.60 5.65
N TYR A 198 1.59 -12.73 5.31
CA TYR A 198 2.34 -13.98 5.14
C TYR A 198 3.37 -13.90 4.00
N GLN A 199 3.06 -13.19 2.91
CA GLN A 199 4.02 -12.93 1.84
C GLN A 199 5.16 -12.02 2.32
N ALA A 200 4.84 -10.91 2.98
CA ALA A 200 5.83 -9.99 3.54
C ALA A 200 6.74 -10.68 4.56
N TYR A 201 6.16 -11.45 5.49
CA TYR A 201 6.93 -12.23 6.47
C TYR A 201 7.83 -13.26 5.78
N ALA A 202 7.33 -13.96 4.75
CA ALA A 202 8.13 -14.90 3.99
C ALA A 202 9.34 -14.24 3.32
N GLU A 203 9.19 -13.03 2.78
CA GLU A 203 10.29 -12.26 2.19
C GLU A 203 11.26 -11.74 3.26
N ILE A 204 10.76 -11.20 4.37
CA ILE A 204 11.59 -10.82 5.53
C ILE A 204 12.46 -11.99 5.98
N GLN A 205 11.87 -13.18 6.17
CA GLN A 205 12.61 -14.37 6.58
C GLN A 205 13.59 -14.82 5.50
N ARG A 206 13.28 -14.69 4.20
CA ARG A 206 14.21 -14.98 3.10
C ARG A 206 15.45 -14.09 3.18
N VAL A 207 15.25 -12.77 3.32
CA VAL A 207 16.36 -11.80 3.41
C VAL A 207 17.22 -12.07 4.64
N ARG A 208 16.59 -12.47 5.75
CA ARG A 208 17.29 -12.87 6.98
C ARG A 208 17.94 -14.26 6.91
N GLY A 209 17.84 -14.97 5.79
CA GLY A 209 18.43 -16.30 5.57
C GLY A 209 17.67 -17.46 6.22
N ASN A 210 16.46 -17.23 6.72
CA ASN A 210 15.58 -18.26 7.30
C ASN A 210 14.69 -18.88 6.21
N ALA A 211 15.29 -19.81 5.45
CA ALA A 211 14.62 -20.46 4.33
C ALA A 211 13.39 -21.30 4.74
N GLU A 212 13.42 -21.91 5.93
CA GLU A 212 12.31 -22.74 6.42
C GLU A 212 11.06 -21.91 6.66
N ASN A 213 11.16 -20.84 7.47
CA ASN A 213 10.02 -19.97 7.72
C ASN A 213 9.56 -19.25 6.44
N SER A 214 10.50 -18.85 5.58
CA SER A 214 10.17 -18.24 4.30
C SER A 214 9.29 -19.16 3.44
N GLN A 215 9.70 -20.42 3.24
CA GLN A 215 8.93 -21.38 2.45
C GLN A 215 7.59 -21.72 3.11
N HIS A 216 7.57 -21.85 4.45
CA HIS A 216 6.37 -22.17 5.21
C HIS A 216 5.29 -21.09 5.03
N TYR A 217 5.59 -19.83 5.30
CA TYR A 217 4.61 -18.75 5.20
C TYR A 217 4.26 -18.38 3.76
N ALA A 218 5.19 -18.52 2.81
CA ALA A 218 4.85 -18.44 1.40
C ALA A 218 3.83 -19.51 0.97
N ALA A 219 3.92 -20.73 1.54
CA ALA A 219 2.94 -21.78 1.32
C ALA A 219 1.58 -21.45 1.95
N LYS A 220 1.54 -20.96 3.20
CA LYS A 220 0.29 -20.51 3.85
C LYS A 220 -0.41 -19.42 3.04
N ALA A 221 0.33 -18.42 2.56
CA ALA A 221 -0.20 -17.37 1.70
C ALA A 221 -0.84 -17.92 0.41
N ARG A 222 -0.16 -18.86 -0.26
CA ARG A 222 -0.71 -19.52 -1.47
C ARG A 222 -1.97 -20.32 -1.15
N SER A 223 -1.98 -21.09 -0.07
CA SER A 223 -3.14 -21.90 0.33
C SER A 223 -4.37 -21.04 0.64
N LEU A 224 -4.23 -19.98 1.45
CA LEU A 224 -5.34 -19.08 1.77
C LEU A 224 -5.88 -18.39 0.52
N ARG A 225 -4.99 -17.93 -0.36
CA ARG A 225 -5.38 -17.35 -1.65
C ARG A 225 -6.15 -18.32 -2.52
N THR A 226 -5.68 -19.57 -2.66
CA THR A 226 -6.40 -20.60 -3.41
C THR A 226 -7.78 -20.88 -2.81
N ALA A 227 -7.90 -20.94 -1.49
CA ALA A 227 -9.19 -21.10 -0.81
C ALA A 227 -10.13 -19.92 -1.10
N TYR A 228 -9.63 -18.68 -1.05
CA TYR A 228 -10.39 -17.50 -1.44
C TYR A 228 -10.87 -17.57 -2.90
N GLU A 229 -9.97 -17.84 -3.84
CA GLU A 229 -10.32 -17.91 -5.27
C GLU A 229 -11.34 -19.02 -5.58
N GLN A 230 -11.37 -20.10 -4.80
CA GLN A 230 -12.32 -21.21 -5.00
C GLN A 230 -13.67 -20.97 -4.33
N SER A 231 -13.67 -20.48 -3.09
CA SER A 231 -14.86 -20.48 -2.23
C SER A 231 -15.60 -19.15 -2.17
N TRP A 232 -14.92 -18.04 -2.48
CA TRP A 232 -15.50 -16.68 -2.36
C TRP A 232 -16.01 -16.13 -3.69
N TRP A 233 -15.83 -16.84 -4.80
CA TRP A 233 -16.32 -16.39 -6.10
C TRP A 233 -17.84 -16.54 -6.22
N ASN A 234 -18.53 -15.42 -6.46
CA ASN A 234 -19.94 -15.37 -6.77
C ASN A 234 -20.15 -15.29 -8.29
N ALA A 235 -20.30 -16.45 -8.92
CA ALA A 235 -20.51 -16.55 -10.36
C ALA A 235 -21.77 -15.80 -10.85
N ALA A 236 -22.82 -15.69 -10.03
CA ALA A 236 -24.05 -14.99 -10.41
C ALA A 236 -23.87 -13.46 -10.45
N ALA A 237 -23.03 -12.91 -9.57
CA ALA A 237 -22.69 -11.50 -9.55
C ALA A 237 -21.47 -11.16 -10.44
N ASN A 238 -20.80 -12.18 -10.98
CA ASN A 238 -19.51 -12.04 -11.67
C ASN A 238 -18.49 -11.25 -10.82
N ASN A 239 -18.46 -11.53 -9.51
CA ASN A 239 -17.66 -10.81 -8.53
C ASN A 239 -17.31 -11.75 -7.35
N TYR A 240 -16.43 -11.33 -6.45
CA TYR A 240 -16.22 -12.00 -5.17
C TYR A 240 -17.24 -11.53 -4.14
N PHE A 241 -17.68 -12.45 -3.29
CA PHE A 241 -18.34 -12.10 -2.04
C PHE A 241 -17.40 -11.25 -1.18
N SER A 242 -17.93 -10.22 -0.54
CA SER A 242 -17.13 -9.36 0.32
C SER A 242 -17.14 -9.82 1.78
N ILE A 243 -18.28 -10.37 2.24
CA ILE A 243 -18.54 -10.63 3.66
C ILE A 243 -19.12 -12.03 3.82
N MET A 244 -18.58 -12.79 4.77
CA MET A 244 -19.26 -13.92 5.40
C MET A 244 -19.79 -13.50 6.77
N HIS A 245 -21.08 -13.72 7.01
CA HIS A 245 -21.74 -13.40 8.27
C HIS A 245 -21.49 -14.47 9.34
N THR A 246 -21.82 -14.16 10.60
CA THR A 246 -21.69 -15.07 11.75
C THR A 246 -22.53 -16.35 11.64
N ASP A 247 -23.55 -16.37 10.77
CA ASP A 247 -24.31 -17.58 10.45
C ASP A 247 -23.64 -18.47 9.36
N GLY A 248 -22.46 -18.07 8.89
CA GLY A 248 -21.67 -18.77 7.87
C GLY A 248 -22.12 -18.51 6.43
N LYS A 249 -23.12 -17.65 6.20
CA LYS A 249 -23.58 -17.32 4.84
C LYS A 249 -22.86 -16.11 4.28
N PHE A 250 -22.62 -16.13 2.98
CA PHE A 250 -22.13 -14.97 2.26
C PHE A 250 -23.19 -13.90 2.09
N SER A 251 -22.79 -12.63 2.26
CA SER A 251 -23.61 -11.49 1.89
C SER A 251 -23.80 -11.46 0.37
N PRO A 252 -25.03 -11.31 -0.15
CA PRO A 252 -25.26 -11.21 -1.59
C PRO A 252 -24.83 -9.87 -2.16
N ARG A 253 -24.53 -8.87 -1.32
CA ARG A 253 -24.08 -7.54 -1.74
C ARG A 253 -22.56 -7.46 -1.71
N THR A 254 -22.00 -6.88 -2.77
CA THR A 254 -20.60 -6.49 -2.79
C THR A 254 -20.41 -5.24 -1.93
N ASN A 255 -19.19 -5.07 -1.41
CA ASN A 255 -18.77 -3.90 -0.66
C ASN A 255 -17.54 -3.30 -1.34
N PHE A 256 -17.59 -2.00 -1.63
CA PHE A 256 -16.53 -1.30 -2.33
C PHE A 256 -15.19 -1.34 -1.58
N GLY A 257 -15.17 -0.99 -0.30
CA GLY A 257 -13.95 -0.92 0.50
C GLY A 257 -13.27 -2.29 0.59
N ILE A 258 -14.04 -3.31 0.95
CA ILE A 258 -13.54 -4.68 1.11
C ILE A 258 -12.98 -5.24 -0.21
N ASN A 259 -13.72 -5.12 -1.31
CA ASN A 259 -13.26 -5.65 -2.60
C ASN A 259 -12.10 -4.82 -3.18
N THR A 260 -12.01 -3.53 -2.84
CA THR A 260 -10.82 -2.73 -3.16
C THR A 260 -9.60 -3.26 -2.43
N PHE A 261 -9.71 -3.64 -1.15
CA PHE A 261 -8.60 -4.25 -0.41
C PHE A 261 -8.16 -5.60 -0.97
N ALA A 262 -9.09 -6.40 -1.50
CA ALA A 262 -8.73 -7.63 -2.22
C ALA A 262 -7.81 -7.36 -3.42
N LEU A 263 -7.98 -6.23 -4.11
CA LEU A 263 -7.08 -5.79 -5.18
C LEU A 263 -5.81 -5.11 -4.63
N TYR A 264 -5.93 -4.22 -3.65
CA TYR A 264 -4.81 -3.49 -3.04
C TYR A 264 -3.72 -4.43 -2.48
N PHE A 265 -4.13 -5.46 -1.73
CA PHE A 265 -3.23 -6.48 -1.22
C PHE A 265 -2.88 -7.57 -2.25
N GLY A 266 -3.37 -7.42 -3.48
CA GLY A 266 -3.10 -8.32 -4.59
C GLY A 266 -3.56 -9.74 -4.31
N LEU A 267 -4.76 -9.95 -3.74
CA LEU A 267 -5.32 -11.27 -3.38
C LEU A 267 -5.78 -12.06 -4.61
N ILE A 268 -6.25 -11.39 -5.66
CA ILE A 268 -6.81 -12.03 -6.86
C ILE A 268 -5.73 -12.15 -7.95
N HIS A 269 -5.54 -13.34 -8.50
CA HIS A 269 -4.56 -13.61 -9.57
C HIS A 269 -5.21 -13.96 -10.91
N ASP A 270 -6.45 -14.45 -10.91
CA ASP A 270 -7.20 -14.63 -12.16
C ASP A 270 -7.48 -13.26 -12.79
N LEU A 271 -6.79 -12.95 -13.89
CA LEU A 271 -6.88 -11.65 -14.57
C LEU A 271 -8.28 -11.34 -15.10
N GLN A 272 -9.06 -12.36 -15.48
CA GLN A 272 -10.44 -12.14 -15.91
C GLN A 272 -11.29 -11.71 -14.72
N ARG A 273 -11.10 -12.32 -13.55
CA ARG A 273 -11.81 -11.93 -12.33
C ARG A 273 -11.35 -10.59 -11.79
N VAL A 274 -10.05 -10.27 -11.86
CA VAL A 274 -9.52 -8.93 -11.59
C VAL A 274 -10.28 -7.90 -12.42
N GLN A 275 -10.42 -8.14 -13.73
CA GLN A 275 -11.18 -7.24 -14.60
C GLN A 275 -12.63 -7.08 -14.13
N CYS A 276 -13.33 -8.19 -13.83
CA CYS A 276 -14.72 -8.15 -13.41
C CYS A 276 -14.93 -7.36 -12.10
N VAL A 277 -14.05 -7.56 -11.12
CA VAL A 277 -14.08 -6.84 -9.84
C VAL A 277 -13.77 -5.36 -10.06
N THR A 278 -12.75 -5.05 -10.86
CA THR A 278 -12.32 -3.68 -11.12
C THR A 278 -13.40 -2.88 -11.85
N ASP A 279 -14.04 -3.46 -12.87
CA ASP A 279 -15.14 -2.83 -13.60
C ASP A 279 -16.36 -2.55 -12.70
N ASP A 280 -16.60 -3.39 -11.68
CA ASP A 280 -17.63 -3.15 -10.67
C ASP A 280 -17.26 -2.03 -9.70
N LEU A 281 -16.01 -2.00 -9.22
CA LEU A 281 -15.52 -0.94 -8.35
C LEU A 281 -15.54 0.42 -9.05
N ILE A 282 -15.09 0.52 -10.31
CA ILE A 282 -15.14 1.76 -11.09
C ILE A 282 -16.58 2.30 -11.18
N ARG A 283 -17.57 1.43 -11.38
CA ARG A 283 -19.00 1.82 -11.40
C ARG A 283 -19.51 2.32 -10.05
N GLN A 284 -19.03 1.75 -8.95
CA GLN A 284 -19.44 2.12 -7.59
C GLN A 284 -18.74 3.38 -7.08
N PHE A 285 -17.51 3.65 -7.51
CA PHE A 285 -16.62 4.71 -7.01
C PHE A 285 -17.30 6.09 -6.83
N PRO A 286 -18.15 6.60 -7.75
CA PRO A 286 -18.81 7.89 -7.56
C PRO A 286 -19.71 7.99 -6.32
N HIS A 287 -20.14 6.86 -5.76
CA HIS A 287 -21.13 6.77 -4.68
C HIS A 287 -20.54 6.37 -3.32
N THR A 288 -19.22 6.18 -3.25
CA THR A 288 -18.51 5.74 -2.04
C THR A 288 -18.10 6.93 -1.15
N ASN A 289 -17.91 6.71 0.16
CA ASN A 289 -17.29 7.69 1.06
C ASN A 289 -15.81 7.95 0.72
N VAL A 290 -15.25 9.06 1.21
CA VAL A 290 -13.88 9.48 0.86
C VAL A 290 -12.83 8.54 1.45
N GLU A 291 -13.08 7.99 2.64
CA GLU A 291 -12.15 7.10 3.35
C GLU A 291 -11.91 5.81 2.57
N SER A 292 -12.92 5.31 1.86
CA SER A 292 -12.70 4.15 1.00
C SER A 292 -12.14 4.51 -0.37
N GLN A 293 -12.23 5.78 -0.79
CA GLN A 293 -11.77 6.23 -2.11
C GLN A 293 -10.28 6.54 -2.15
N SER A 294 -9.66 6.88 -1.02
CA SER A 294 -8.29 7.42 -0.91
C SER A 294 -7.23 6.54 -1.60
N TYR A 295 -7.32 5.22 -1.42
CA TYR A 295 -6.39 4.23 -1.97
C TYR A 295 -6.72 3.75 -3.39
N PHE A 296 -7.94 4.02 -3.88
CA PHE A 296 -8.42 3.46 -5.14
C PHE A 296 -7.61 3.87 -6.39
N PRO A 297 -7.12 5.12 -6.54
CA PRO A 297 -6.31 5.49 -7.70
C PRO A 297 -5.03 4.64 -7.83
N GLU A 298 -4.31 4.43 -6.73
CA GLU A 298 -3.08 3.61 -6.75
C GLU A 298 -3.40 2.15 -7.10
N THR A 299 -4.49 1.59 -6.55
CA THR A 299 -4.97 0.26 -6.92
C THR A 299 -5.27 0.15 -8.42
N LEU A 300 -5.99 1.11 -9.01
CA LEU A 300 -6.30 1.08 -10.45
C LEU A 300 -5.05 1.16 -11.32
N TYR A 301 -4.07 1.99 -10.96
CA TYR A 301 -2.78 2.05 -11.66
C TYR A 301 -2.03 0.71 -11.61
N ALA A 302 -2.04 0.02 -10.47
CA ALA A 302 -1.36 -1.27 -10.31
C ALA A 302 -1.90 -2.37 -11.25
N TYR A 303 -3.15 -2.23 -11.68
CA TYR A 303 -3.82 -3.12 -12.64
C TYR A 303 -3.95 -2.54 -14.05
N GLY A 304 -3.29 -1.41 -14.32
CA GLY A 304 -3.18 -0.84 -15.66
C GLY A 304 -4.40 -0.02 -16.13
N TYR A 305 -5.36 0.27 -15.26
CA TYR A 305 -6.55 1.08 -15.54
C TYR A 305 -6.23 2.58 -15.49
N SER A 306 -5.28 3.03 -16.32
CA SER A 306 -4.64 4.35 -16.20
C SER A 306 -5.63 5.52 -16.32
N ASP A 307 -6.62 5.43 -17.22
CA ASP A 307 -7.63 6.49 -17.40
C ASP A 307 -8.56 6.60 -16.18
N ALA A 308 -9.10 5.46 -15.70
CA ALA A 308 -9.96 5.45 -14.51
C ALA A 308 -9.18 5.84 -13.24
N ALA A 309 -7.90 5.46 -13.14
CA ALA A 309 -7.03 5.85 -12.05
C ALA A 309 -6.78 7.37 -12.05
N TYR A 310 -6.53 7.94 -13.24
CA TYR A 310 -6.36 9.37 -13.43
C TYR A 310 -7.63 10.16 -13.06
N ASP A 311 -8.81 9.68 -13.47
CA ASP A 311 -10.09 10.30 -13.11
C ASP A 311 -10.35 10.25 -11.60
N ALA A 312 -10.06 9.10 -10.97
CA ALA A 312 -10.17 8.94 -9.52
C ALA A 312 -9.18 9.87 -8.78
N LEU A 313 -7.94 9.97 -9.24
CA LEU A 313 -6.94 10.90 -8.70
C LEU A 313 -7.40 12.35 -8.84
N CYS A 314 -7.92 12.74 -10.01
CA CYS A 314 -8.44 14.08 -10.27
C CYS A 314 -9.60 14.44 -9.33
N LYS A 315 -10.50 13.48 -9.04
CA LYS A 315 -11.57 13.67 -8.05
C LYS A 315 -11.00 13.91 -6.64
N LEU A 316 -9.99 13.16 -6.22
CA LEU A 316 -9.39 13.31 -4.89
C LEU A 316 -8.68 14.67 -4.72
N ILE A 317 -8.14 15.24 -5.80
CA ILE A 317 -7.50 16.55 -5.79
C ILE A 317 -8.43 17.73 -6.13
N ASP A 318 -9.73 17.50 -6.30
CA ASP A 318 -10.71 18.55 -6.56
C ASP A 318 -10.96 19.42 -5.31
N PRO A 319 -10.80 20.75 -5.35
CA PRO A 319 -11.14 21.66 -4.24
C PRO A 319 -12.57 21.52 -3.70
N GLY A 320 -13.50 21.04 -4.52
CA GLY A 320 -14.89 20.80 -4.14
C GLY A 320 -15.17 19.44 -3.50
N LEU A 321 -14.17 18.56 -3.35
CA LEU A 321 -14.36 17.27 -2.69
C LEU A 321 -14.72 17.47 -1.21
N ALA A 322 -15.87 16.93 -0.81
CA ALA A 322 -16.27 16.91 0.58
C ALA A 322 -15.34 15.99 1.38
N ARG A 323 -14.96 16.43 2.60
CA ARG A 323 -14.07 15.70 3.52
C ARG A 323 -12.63 15.53 3.02
N ARG A 324 -12.21 16.35 2.05
CA ARG A 324 -10.84 16.38 1.53
C ARG A 324 -9.80 16.74 2.61
N GLU A 325 -10.22 17.38 3.70
CA GLU A 325 -9.39 17.69 4.86
C GLU A 325 -8.97 16.47 5.68
N TYR A 326 -9.50 15.27 5.42
CA TYR A 326 -9.06 14.09 6.16
C TYR A 326 -7.58 13.76 5.82
N PRO A 327 -6.66 13.65 6.82
CA PRO A 327 -5.23 13.45 6.57
C PRO A 327 -4.91 12.40 5.49
N GLU A 328 -5.59 11.26 5.54
CA GLU A 328 -5.36 10.14 4.61
C GLU A 328 -5.41 10.55 3.15
N VAL A 329 -6.35 11.43 2.77
CA VAL A 329 -6.54 11.85 1.37
C VAL A 329 -5.27 12.47 0.81
N SER A 330 -4.63 13.36 1.57
CA SER A 330 -3.44 14.08 1.10
C SER A 330 -2.24 13.14 0.89
N TYR A 331 -1.98 12.24 1.85
CA TYR A 331 -0.90 11.27 1.75
C TYR A 331 -1.16 10.21 0.68
N SER A 332 -2.37 9.66 0.58
CA SER A 332 -2.72 8.68 -0.46
C SER A 332 -2.66 9.28 -1.86
N VAL A 333 -3.03 10.56 -2.03
CA VAL A 333 -2.82 11.29 -3.29
C VAL A 333 -1.33 11.34 -3.63
N ILE A 334 -0.45 11.75 -2.71
CA ILE A 334 0.99 11.81 -2.96
C ILE A 334 1.54 10.43 -3.34
N GLY A 335 1.11 9.37 -2.64
CA GLY A 335 1.43 7.99 -2.98
C GLY A 335 0.99 7.62 -4.41
N ALA A 336 -0.26 7.92 -4.77
CA ALA A 336 -0.81 7.65 -6.10
C ALA A 336 -0.10 8.42 -7.23
N PHE A 337 0.38 9.64 -6.98
CA PHE A 337 1.23 10.36 -7.92
C PHE A 337 2.50 9.55 -8.21
N ILE A 338 3.23 9.12 -7.18
CA ILE A 338 4.56 8.49 -7.35
C ILE A 338 4.47 7.01 -7.72
N ASN A 339 3.74 6.20 -6.96
CA ASN A 339 3.62 4.75 -7.17
C ASN A 339 2.71 4.40 -8.34
N GLY A 340 1.70 5.23 -8.61
CA GLY A 340 0.68 5.00 -9.64
C GLY A 340 1.01 5.71 -10.95
N LEU A 341 0.79 7.02 -10.99
CA LEU A 341 0.94 7.84 -12.21
C LEU A 341 2.38 7.81 -12.75
N MET A 342 3.39 8.00 -11.89
CA MET A 342 4.80 7.89 -12.28
C MET A 342 5.31 6.43 -12.30
N GLY A 343 4.61 5.51 -11.63
CA GLY A 343 4.97 4.10 -11.53
C GLY A 343 6.37 3.84 -10.96
N ILE A 344 6.80 4.65 -9.99
CA ILE A 344 8.12 4.54 -9.35
C ILE A 344 8.02 3.57 -8.16
N GLN A 345 8.90 2.57 -8.12
CA GLN A 345 8.96 1.58 -7.04
C GLN A 345 10.40 1.33 -6.61
N GLY A 346 10.62 1.12 -5.30
CA GLY A 346 11.92 0.76 -4.72
C GLY A 346 12.04 -0.73 -4.39
N TYR A 347 13.23 -1.29 -4.59
CA TYR A 347 13.60 -2.64 -4.19
C TYR A 347 14.97 -2.61 -3.50
N ALA A 348 14.95 -2.38 -2.18
CA ALA A 348 16.15 -2.15 -1.39
C ALA A 348 17.20 -3.28 -1.46
N GLU A 349 16.78 -4.55 -1.52
CA GLU A 349 17.69 -5.71 -1.56
C GLU A 349 18.71 -5.64 -2.71
N THR A 350 18.29 -5.10 -3.85
CA THR A 350 19.12 -4.97 -5.05
C THR A 350 19.48 -3.51 -5.33
N ARG A 351 19.03 -2.58 -4.48
CA ARG A 351 19.07 -1.13 -4.71
C ARG A 351 18.53 -0.75 -6.09
N THR A 352 17.43 -1.39 -6.46
CA THR A 352 16.79 -1.21 -7.76
C THR A 352 15.63 -0.24 -7.64
N ILE A 353 15.60 0.74 -8.54
CA ILE A 353 14.44 1.57 -8.79
C ILE A 353 13.78 1.04 -10.05
N ARG A 354 12.46 0.82 -10.02
CA ARG A 354 11.68 0.49 -11.21
C ARG A 354 10.82 1.68 -11.58
N THR A 355 10.67 1.92 -12.87
CA THR A 355 9.74 2.91 -13.41
C THR A 355 8.81 2.27 -14.43
N LEU A 356 7.52 2.62 -14.40
CA LEU A 356 6.54 2.25 -15.43
C LEU A 356 5.57 3.44 -15.62
N PRO A 357 5.76 4.30 -16.63
CA PRO A 357 4.89 5.47 -16.81
C PRO A 357 3.45 5.05 -17.13
N ASN A 358 2.48 5.66 -16.45
CA ASN A 358 1.03 5.43 -16.64
C ASN A 358 0.28 6.73 -16.99
N LEU A 359 0.88 7.55 -17.86
CA LEU A 359 0.27 8.81 -18.31
C LEU A 359 -0.94 8.56 -19.21
N THR A 360 -1.93 9.43 -19.12
CA THR A 360 -3.06 9.51 -20.05
C THR A 360 -2.77 10.58 -21.11
N GLU A 361 -3.60 10.65 -22.16
CA GLU A 361 -3.47 11.67 -23.21
C GLU A 361 -3.58 13.12 -22.67
N ALA A 362 -4.18 13.30 -21.49
CA ALA A 362 -4.27 14.59 -20.82
C ALA A 362 -2.93 15.09 -20.26
N THR A 363 -1.89 14.24 -20.25
CA THR A 363 -0.60 14.54 -19.63
C THR A 363 0.55 14.15 -20.56
N GLU A 364 1.06 15.12 -21.30
CA GLU A 364 2.21 14.93 -22.21
C GLU A 364 3.50 14.57 -21.45
N TRP A 365 3.75 15.20 -20.30
CA TRP A 365 4.94 14.92 -19.50
C TRP A 365 4.73 15.20 -18.01
N ILE A 366 5.52 14.52 -17.17
CA ILE A 366 5.60 14.71 -15.72
C ILE A 366 7.06 14.61 -15.26
N SER A 367 7.40 15.28 -14.17
CA SER A 367 8.69 15.16 -13.51
C SER A 367 8.56 15.28 -12.00
N ILE A 368 9.34 14.48 -11.27
CA ILE A 368 9.56 14.62 -9.83
C ILE A 368 11.06 14.81 -9.62
N GLU A 369 11.45 15.89 -8.96
CA GLU A 369 12.82 16.19 -8.55
C GLU A 369 12.98 15.97 -7.05
N HIS A 370 14.19 15.65 -6.61
CA HIS A 370 14.54 15.45 -5.19
C HIS A 370 13.72 14.36 -4.48
N LEU A 371 13.25 13.34 -5.20
CA LEU A 371 12.51 12.23 -4.61
C LEU A 371 13.45 11.40 -3.72
N PRO A 372 13.24 11.33 -2.39
CA PRO A 372 14.02 10.47 -1.53
C PRO A 372 13.66 9.00 -1.75
N ILE A 373 14.66 8.16 -1.95
CA ILE A 373 14.50 6.71 -2.03
C ILE A 373 15.83 6.06 -1.64
N PHE A 374 15.78 5.02 -0.81
CA PHE A 374 16.97 4.52 -0.11
C PHE A 374 17.68 5.65 0.66
N ASP A 375 19.00 5.72 0.55
CA ASP A 375 19.88 6.82 0.94
C ASP A 375 20.19 7.77 -0.24
N ASN A 376 19.37 7.76 -1.29
CA ASN A 376 19.52 8.58 -2.50
C ASN A 376 18.46 9.70 -2.58
N ALA A 377 18.74 10.67 -3.46
CA ALA A 377 17.72 11.55 -4.03
C ALA A 377 17.78 11.42 -5.56
N ILE A 378 16.62 11.30 -6.20
CA ILE A 378 16.52 11.12 -7.66
C ILE A 378 15.59 12.15 -8.30
N THR A 379 15.85 12.44 -9.57
CA THR A 379 14.87 13.05 -10.48
C THR A 379 14.38 11.97 -11.44
N VAL A 380 13.08 11.90 -11.69
CA VAL A 380 12.49 11.08 -12.75
C VAL A 380 11.57 11.94 -13.60
N THR A 381 11.72 11.86 -14.92
CA THR A 381 10.89 12.57 -15.89
C THR A 381 10.35 11.62 -16.93
N HIS A 382 9.04 11.61 -17.12
CA HIS A 382 8.37 10.88 -18.20
C HIS A 382 7.89 11.84 -19.28
N ARG A 383 8.07 11.48 -20.55
CA ARG A 383 7.43 12.11 -21.71
C ARG A 383 6.59 11.06 -22.41
N GLY A 384 5.27 11.20 -22.30
CA GLY A 384 4.31 10.14 -22.59
C GLY A 384 4.66 8.84 -21.84
N ASN A 385 4.22 7.72 -22.41
CA ASN A 385 4.54 6.39 -21.91
C ASN A 385 5.68 5.71 -22.67
N THR A 386 6.52 6.50 -23.35
CA THR A 386 7.55 5.97 -24.26
C THR A 386 8.95 6.47 -23.94
N VAL A 387 9.11 7.49 -23.10
CA VAL A 387 10.41 8.02 -22.71
C VAL A 387 10.45 8.29 -21.21
N THR A 388 11.48 7.77 -20.55
CA THR A 388 11.79 8.07 -19.15
C THR A 388 13.23 8.53 -19.04
N THR A 389 13.47 9.55 -18.24
CA THR A 389 14.82 10.00 -17.84
C THR A 389 14.94 9.90 -16.34
N LEU A 390 16.01 9.28 -15.87
CA LEU A 390 16.35 9.21 -14.45
C LEU A 390 17.70 9.88 -14.21
N CYS A 391 17.76 10.76 -13.21
CA CYS A 391 18.99 11.30 -12.66
C CYS A 391 19.15 10.81 -11.22
N ASN A 392 20.31 10.22 -10.91
CA ASN A 392 20.69 9.93 -9.53
C ASN A 392 21.40 11.17 -8.97
N GLU A 393 20.64 12.11 -8.39
CA GLU A 393 21.15 13.41 -7.96
C GLU A 393 22.21 13.27 -6.87
N HIS A 394 21.91 12.42 -5.88
CA HIS A 394 22.70 12.20 -4.68
C HIS A 394 22.61 10.74 -4.22
N GLY A 395 23.66 10.27 -3.54
CA GLY A 395 23.75 8.91 -2.99
C GLY A 395 24.60 7.97 -3.84
N ALA A 396 24.64 6.70 -3.47
CA ALA A 396 25.44 5.68 -4.15
C ALA A 396 24.85 5.33 -5.54
N ALA A 397 25.60 4.59 -6.35
CA ALA A 397 25.07 4.04 -7.59
C ALA A 397 23.87 3.13 -7.30
N LEU A 398 22.88 3.19 -8.19
CA LEU A 398 21.64 2.41 -8.11
C LEU A 398 21.44 1.62 -9.40
N LEU A 399 20.64 0.56 -9.33
CA LEU A 399 20.15 -0.13 -10.52
C LEU A 399 18.80 0.50 -10.91
N TRP A 400 18.58 0.74 -12.18
CA TRP A 400 17.31 1.24 -12.70
C TRP A 400 16.73 0.23 -13.69
N ALA A 401 15.57 -0.33 -13.35
CA ALA A 401 14.73 -1.12 -14.24
C ALA A 401 13.71 -0.20 -14.94
N ALA A 402 14.05 0.23 -16.16
CA ALA A 402 13.17 1.05 -16.99
C ALA A 402 12.17 0.15 -17.73
N ASN A 403 10.89 0.24 -17.38
CA ASN A 403 9.82 -0.55 -17.98
C ASN A 403 8.83 0.32 -18.76
N PHE A 404 8.32 -0.22 -19.85
CA PHE A 404 7.30 0.42 -20.69
C PHE A 404 6.31 -0.64 -21.15
N VAL A 405 5.02 -0.32 -21.17
CA VAL A 405 4.00 -1.18 -21.81
C VAL A 405 4.24 -1.17 -23.31
N SER A 406 4.92 -2.20 -23.82
CA SER A 406 5.36 -2.30 -25.20
C SER A 406 5.79 -3.72 -25.54
N ASP A 407 5.46 -4.18 -26.75
CA ASP A 407 5.93 -5.45 -27.32
C ASP A 407 7.34 -5.33 -27.95
N SER A 408 8.00 -4.17 -27.85
CA SER A 408 9.31 -3.94 -28.45
C SER A 408 10.42 -4.74 -27.75
N ASN A 409 11.23 -5.46 -28.53
CA ASN A 409 12.44 -6.12 -28.03
C ASN A 409 13.67 -5.20 -28.03
N ILE A 410 13.48 -3.91 -28.34
CA ILE A 410 14.53 -2.90 -28.43
C ILE A 410 14.11 -1.66 -27.64
N VAL A 411 15.05 -1.11 -26.90
CA VAL A 411 14.97 0.21 -26.26
C VAL A 411 16.15 1.07 -26.71
N LEU A 412 16.02 2.38 -26.64
CA LEU A 412 17.10 3.32 -26.86
C LEU A 412 17.61 3.80 -25.50
N ILE A 413 18.86 3.52 -25.17
CA ILE A 413 19.53 4.06 -23.97
C ILE A 413 20.44 5.19 -24.41
N ASN A 414 20.13 6.43 -24.01
CA ASN A 414 20.78 7.64 -24.49
C ASN A 414 20.87 7.72 -26.03
N GLY A 415 19.83 7.23 -26.71
CA GLY A 415 19.75 7.17 -28.18
C GLY A 415 20.39 5.94 -28.83
N GLU A 416 21.11 5.09 -28.08
CA GLU A 416 21.68 3.86 -28.61
C GLU A 416 20.72 2.68 -28.44
N ALA A 417 20.48 1.93 -29.52
CA ALA A 417 19.65 0.72 -29.47
C ALA A 417 20.31 -0.37 -28.62
N LYS A 418 19.54 -0.93 -27.68
CA LYS A 418 19.89 -2.09 -26.84
C LYS A 418 18.72 -3.07 -26.80
N SER A 419 19.01 -4.34 -26.57
CA SER A 419 17.98 -5.36 -26.38
C SER A 419 17.21 -5.12 -25.09
N ALA A 420 15.88 -5.18 -25.16
CA ALA A 420 15.00 -5.18 -24.02
C ALA A 420 14.55 -6.62 -23.70
N LYS A 421 14.37 -6.93 -22.42
CA LYS A 421 13.69 -8.15 -21.97
C LYS A 421 12.19 -7.94 -22.07
N GLN A 422 11.48 -8.98 -22.49
CA GLN A 422 10.02 -9.03 -22.43
C GLN A 422 9.58 -9.64 -21.10
N ILE A 423 8.80 -8.89 -20.33
CA ILE A 423 8.20 -9.36 -19.07
C ILE A 423 6.68 -9.19 -19.13
N ILE A 424 5.97 -9.92 -18.28
CA ILE A 424 4.52 -9.76 -18.08
C ILE A 424 4.33 -9.01 -16.76
N GLY A 425 3.64 -7.88 -16.81
CA GLY A 425 3.28 -7.10 -15.62
C GLY A 425 2.26 -7.83 -14.74
N SER A 426 2.06 -7.32 -13.52
CA SER A 426 0.99 -7.77 -12.61
C SER A 426 -0.40 -7.56 -13.20
N ASP A 427 -0.53 -6.60 -14.11
CA ASP A 427 -1.72 -6.29 -14.91
C ASP A 427 -1.90 -7.24 -16.12
N GLY A 428 -1.00 -8.21 -16.31
CA GLY A 428 -1.02 -9.13 -17.44
C GLY A 428 -0.54 -8.55 -18.77
N ARG A 429 -0.16 -7.26 -18.82
CA ARG A 429 0.32 -6.61 -20.05
C ARG A 429 1.80 -6.90 -20.29
N ARG A 430 2.20 -6.99 -21.56
CA ARG A 430 3.63 -7.13 -21.92
C ARG A 430 4.35 -5.81 -21.69
N GLN A 431 5.56 -5.92 -21.16
CA GLN A 431 6.44 -4.78 -20.93
C GLN A 431 7.82 -5.05 -21.51
N ALA A 432 8.36 -4.03 -22.19
CA ALA A 432 9.76 -3.95 -22.53
C ALA A 432 10.53 -3.42 -21.31
N SER A 433 11.54 -4.16 -20.87
CA SER A 433 12.32 -3.86 -19.67
C SER A 433 13.82 -3.87 -19.94
N VAL A 434 14.54 -2.91 -19.36
CA VAL A 434 16.01 -2.88 -19.36
C VAL A 434 16.53 -2.46 -17.99
N GLU A 435 17.63 -3.08 -17.56
CA GLU A 435 18.31 -2.77 -16.31
C GLU A 435 19.61 -2.00 -16.60
N ILE A 436 19.79 -0.87 -15.91
CA ILE A 436 20.89 0.07 -16.15
C ILE A 436 21.44 0.51 -14.80
N GLN A 437 22.76 0.44 -14.62
CA GLN A 437 23.38 1.07 -13.47
C GLN A 437 23.45 2.58 -13.69
N VAL A 438 22.92 3.37 -12.75
CA VAL A 438 22.97 4.84 -12.78
C VAL A 438 23.84 5.33 -11.63
N LYS A 439 25.01 5.87 -11.96
CA LYS A 439 26.01 6.36 -11.00
C LYS A 439 25.55 7.67 -10.37
N ALA A 440 26.19 8.04 -9.27
CA ALA A 440 25.98 9.34 -8.64
C ALA A 440 26.19 10.47 -9.66
N LYS A 441 25.24 11.40 -9.73
CA LYS A 441 25.17 12.54 -10.66
C LYS A 441 25.05 12.17 -12.14
N GLU A 442 24.77 10.91 -12.44
CA GLU A 442 24.52 10.47 -13.82
C GLU A 442 23.04 10.63 -14.17
N THR A 443 22.79 11.08 -15.40
CA THR A 443 21.46 11.13 -16.01
C THR A 443 21.42 10.17 -17.17
N VAL A 444 20.41 9.30 -17.21
CA VAL A 444 20.19 8.34 -18.29
C VAL A 444 18.77 8.50 -18.81
N THR A 445 18.61 8.49 -20.13
CA THR A 445 17.31 8.45 -20.80
C THR A 445 17.11 7.09 -21.47
N VAL A 446 15.94 6.50 -21.25
CA VAL A 446 15.49 5.28 -21.94
C VAL A 446 14.22 5.60 -22.73
N ALA A 447 14.17 5.16 -23.97
CA ALA A 447 13.01 5.35 -24.84
C ALA A 447 12.63 4.08 -25.61
N ILE A 448 11.34 3.97 -25.95
CA ILE A 448 10.85 3.02 -26.96
C ILE A 448 11.07 3.63 -28.35
N PRO A 449 11.71 2.91 -29.29
CA PRO A 449 11.84 3.36 -30.67
C PRO A 449 10.45 3.59 -31.28
N THR A 450 10.24 4.76 -31.89
CA THR A 450 9.02 5.09 -32.64
C THR A 450 8.97 4.43 -34.01
#